data_AF-A0A101GE54-F1
#
_entry.id   AF-A0A101GE54-F1
#
_cell.length_a   1.000
_cell.length_b   1.000
_cell.length_c   1.000
_cell.angle_alpha   90.00
_cell.angle_beta   90.00
_cell.angle_gamma   90.00
#
_symmetry.space_group_name_H-M   'P 1'
#
loop_
_entity.id
_entity.type
_entity.pdbx_description
1 polymer ?
#
loop_
_entity_poly.entity_id
_entity_poly.type
_entity_poly.pdbx_seq_one_letter_code
_entity_poly.pdbx_strand_id
1 'polypeptide(L)'
;AQFDFDFHLLLAEATHNFIFVNIVKMTFNLIMATHERIYSLLSDKQAFLNEHRLIYDAIVDHDMAGAAALATRHIDRVYKTLQESLALEVESRQH
;
A
#
# COMPACT_ATOMS: atom_id res chain seq x y z
N ALA A 1 8.94 -3.16 1.02
CA ALA A 1 8.22 -4.39 0.64
C ALA A 1 7.79 -5.17 1.87
N GLN A 2 8.66 -5.91 2.55
CA GLN A 2 8.21 -6.84 3.60
C GLN A 2 7.43 -6.18 4.74
N PHE A 3 7.92 -5.09 5.32
CA PHE A 3 7.21 -4.42 6.42
C PHE A 3 5.83 -3.84 6.03
N ASP A 4 5.66 -3.49 4.75
CA ASP A 4 4.39 -3.00 4.22
C ASP A 4 3.38 -4.15 4.07
N PHE A 5 3.85 -5.28 3.51
CA PHE A 5 3.07 -6.52 3.45
C PHE A 5 2.62 -6.97 4.84
N ASP A 6 3.54 -7.03 5.80
CA ASP A 6 3.27 -7.49 7.16
C ASP A 6 2.24 -6.58 7.84
N PHE A 7 2.32 -5.26 7.65
CA PHE A 7 1.36 -4.31 8.20
C PHE A 7 -0.06 -4.58 7.69
N HIS A 8 -0.24 -4.65 6.37
CA HIS A 8 -1.55 -4.92 5.77
C HIS A 8 -2.08 -6.31 6.15
N LEU A 9 -1.22 -7.31 6.22
CA LEU A 9 -1.60 -8.67 6.59
C LEU A 9 -2.07 -8.74 8.04
N LEU A 10 -1.35 -8.12 8.99
CA LEU A 10 -1.74 -8.08 10.40
C LEU A 10 -3.11 -7.41 10.59
N LEU A 11 -3.38 -6.30 9.89
CA LEU A 11 -4.69 -5.65 9.92
C LEU A 11 -5.80 -6.56 9.37
N ALA A 12 -5.53 -7.29 8.28
CA ALA A 12 -6.50 -8.23 7.72
C ALA A 12 -6.76 -9.41 8.66
N GLU A 13 -5.73 -9.97 9.28
CA GLU A 13 -5.84 -11.08 10.23
C GLU A 13 -6.64 -10.68 11.49
N ALA A 14 -6.48 -9.43 11.96
CA ALA A 14 -7.25 -8.90 13.08
C ALA A 14 -8.77 -8.86 12.82
N THR A 15 -9.20 -8.85 11.55
CA THR A 15 -10.64 -8.92 11.21
C THR A 15 -11.24 -10.31 11.42
N HIS A 16 -10.41 -11.34 11.63
CA HIS A 16 -10.82 -12.75 11.69
C HIS A 16 -11.61 -13.23 10.45
N ASN A 17 -11.45 -12.53 9.32
CA ASN A 17 -12.08 -12.85 8.05
C ASN A 17 -11.06 -13.46 7.09
N PHE A 18 -11.05 -14.79 7.00
CA PHE A 18 -10.08 -15.52 6.16
C PHE A 18 -10.18 -15.15 4.66
N ILE A 19 -11.37 -14.77 4.18
CA ILE A 19 -11.54 -14.34 2.79
C ILE A 19 -10.78 -13.03 2.58
N PHE A 20 -10.93 -12.07 3.51
CA PHE A 20 -10.24 -10.79 3.43
C PHE A 20 -8.72 -10.96 3.52
N VAL A 21 -8.23 -11.81 4.41
CA VAL A 21 -6.79 -12.16 4.50
C VAL A 21 -6.25 -12.65 3.16
N ASN A 22 -6.97 -13.56 2.49
CA ASN A 22 -6.53 -14.07 1.19
C ASN A 22 -6.57 -13.01 0.08
N ILE A 23 -7.58 -12.13 0.08
CA ILE A 23 -7.65 -11.01 -0.85
C ILE A 23 -6.41 -10.12 -0.69
N VAL A 24 -6.08 -9.71 0.53
CA VAL A 24 -4.88 -8.86 0.79
C VAL A 24 -3.60 -9.54 0.32
N LYS A 25 -3.41 -10.83 0.63
CA LYS A 25 -2.24 -11.60 0.18
C LYS A 25 -2.14 -11.63 -1.35
N MET A 26 -3.24 -11.97 -2.04
CA MET A 26 -3.26 -12.06 -3.49
C MET A 26 -3.01 -10.71 -4.15
N THR A 27 -3.65 -9.65 -3.68
CA THR A 27 -3.47 -8.29 -4.22
C THR A 27 -2.04 -7.82 -4.04
N PHE A 28 -1.44 -8.02 -2.86
CA PHE A 28 -0.06 -7.62 -2.61
C PHE A 28 0.93 -8.39 -3.48
N ASN A 29 0.76 -9.71 -3.60
CA ASN A 29 1.60 -10.54 -4.48
C ASN A 29 1.54 -10.07 -5.94
N LEU A 30 0.34 -9.71 -6.43
CA LEU A 30 0.18 -9.18 -7.78
C LEU A 30 0.91 -7.84 -7.96
N ILE A 31 0.78 -6.91 -7.01
CA ILE A 31 1.47 -5.62 -7.06
C ILE A 31 2.99 -5.82 -7.04
N MET A 32 3.52 -6.68 -6.18
CA MET A 32 4.95 -6.94 -6.11
C MET A 32 5.49 -7.60 -7.38
N ALA A 33 4.79 -8.59 -7.92
CA ALA A 33 5.19 -9.28 -9.15
C ALA A 33 5.22 -8.36 -10.38
N THR A 34 4.39 -7.31 -10.38
CA THR A 34 4.31 -6.35 -11.49
C THR A 34 5.18 -5.13 -11.28
N HIS A 35 5.52 -4.78 -10.04
CA HIS A 35 6.20 -3.53 -9.70
C HIS A 35 7.20 -3.72 -8.57
N GLU A 36 8.17 -4.63 -8.73
CA GLU A 36 9.26 -4.85 -7.77
C GLU A 36 10.02 -3.55 -7.42
N ARG A 37 10.03 -2.59 -8.35
CA ARG A 37 10.67 -1.27 -8.20
C ARG A 37 9.78 -0.20 -7.57
N ILE A 38 8.53 -0.48 -7.21
CA ILE A 38 7.61 0.56 -6.70
C ILE A 38 8.23 1.33 -5.52
N TYR A 39 8.91 0.64 -4.60
CA TYR A 39 9.57 1.28 -3.45
C TYR A 39 10.80 2.10 -3.82
N SER A 40 11.41 1.86 -4.99
CA SER A 40 12.46 2.72 -5.54
C SER A 40 11.90 3.96 -6.24
N LEU A 41 10.63 3.91 -6.66
CA LEU A 41 9.91 5.00 -7.31
C LEU A 41 9.17 5.91 -6.32
N LEU A 42 8.99 5.45 -5.08
CA LEU A 42 8.56 6.31 -3.99
C LEU A 42 9.60 7.39 -3.76
N SER A 43 9.27 8.62 -4.18
CA SER A 43 10.10 9.81 -4.03
C SER A 43 10.44 10.14 -2.58
N ASP A 44 9.54 9.83 -1.65
CA ASP A 44 9.74 10.00 -0.21
C ASP A 44 9.31 8.75 0.58
N LYS A 45 10.30 7.92 0.92
CA LYS A 45 10.13 6.72 1.74
C LYS A 45 9.68 7.04 3.17
N GLN A 46 10.07 8.20 3.70
CA GLN A 46 9.74 8.60 5.07
C GLN A 46 8.27 9.03 5.16
N ALA A 47 7.78 9.80 4.17
CA ALA A 47 6.36 10.08 4.04
C ALA A 47 5.54 8.79 3.93
N PHE A 48 6.02 7.79 3.18
CA PHE A 48 5.36 6.49 3.07
C PHE A 48 5.27 5.75 4.41
N LEU A 49 6.35 5.68 5.18
CA LEU A 49 6.30 5.08 6.51
C LEU A 49 5.40 5.87 7.47
N ASN A 50 5.36 7.19 7.35
CA ASN A 50 4.51 8.03 8.18
C ASN A 50 3.02 7.77 7.94
N GLU A 51 2.60 7.42 6.72
CA GLU A 51 1.21 7.06 6.44
C GLU A 51 0.76 5.82 7.23
N HIS A 52 1.58 4.77 7.30
CA HIS A 52 1.25 3.59 8.12
C HIS A 52 1.14 3.94 9.60
N ARG A 53 2.03 4.81 10.08
CA ARG A 53 1.97 5.28 11.47
C ARG A 53 0.66 6.03 11.74
N LEU A 54 0.25 6.94 10.86
CA LEU A 54 -1.00 7.66 11.02
C LEU A 54 -2.22 6.73 11.00
N ILE A 55 -2.22 5.72 10.13
CA ILE A 55 -3.28 4.70 10.11
C ILE A 55 -3.31 3.94 11.44
N TYR A 56 -2.15 3.50 11.93
CA TYR A 56 -2.03 2.80 13.21
C TYR A 56 -2.52 3.66 14.38
N ASP A 57 -2.07 4.92 14.46
CA ASP A 57 -2.45 5.84 15.52
C ASP A 57 -3.98 6.05 15.53
N ALA A 58 -4.60 6.24 14.35
CA ALA A 58 -6.06 6.35 14.24
C ALA A 58 -6.81 5.08 14.69
N ILE A 59 -6.25 3.89 14.42
CA ILE A 59 -6.84 2.62 14.90
C ILE A 59 -6.74 2.52 16.42
N VAL A 60 -5.59 2.86 17.00
CA VAL A 60 -5.36 2.84 18.46
C VAL A 60 -6.27 3.84 19.17
N ASP A 61 -6.49 5.01 18.57
CA ASP A 61 -7.38 6.05 19.09
C ASP A 61 -8.88 5.74 18.84
N HIS A 62 -9.19 4.57 18.28
CA HIS A 62 -10.55 4.15 17.90
C HIS A 62 -11.26 5.09 16.90
N ASP A 63 -10.52 5.91 16.16
CA ASP A 63 -11.05 6.74 15.07
C ASP A 63 -11.17 5.92 13.78
N MET A 64 -12.22 5.12 13.71
CA MET A 64 -12.47 4.24 12.56
C MET A 64 -12.67 5.01 11.25
N ALA A 65 -13.27 6.21 11.32
CA ALA A 65 -13.49 7.04 10.14
C ALA A 65 -12.16 7.65 9.65
N GLY A 66 -11.33 8.14 10.56
CA GLY A 66 -9.99 8.62 10.26
C GLY A 66 -9.09 7.53 9.71
N ALA A 67 -9.08 6.35 10.33
CA ALA A 67 -8.32 5.19 9.87
C ALA A 67 -8.71 4.78 8.43
N ALA A 68 -10.01 4.71 8.15
CA ALA A 68 -10.51 4.41 6.81
C ALA A 68 -10.06 5.48 5.79
N ALA A 69 -10.22 6.77 6.12
CA ALA A 69 -9.83 7.87 5.24
C ALA A 69 -8.31 7.90 4.98
N LEU A 70 -7.49 7.64 6.00
CA LEU A 70 -6.03 7.54 5.88
C LEU A 70 -5.62 6.36 5.00
N ALA A 71 -6.22 5.19 5.20
CA ALA A 71 -5.96 3.99 4.40
C ALA A 71 -6.36 4.20 2.92
N THR A 72 -7.51 4.82 2.65
CA THR A 72 -7.92 5.16 1.28
C THR A 72 -6.91 6.10 0.62
N ARG A 73 -6.50 7.17 1.30
CA ARG A 73 -5.48 8.09 0.76
C ARG A 73 -4.15 7.42 0.48
N HIS A 74 -3.73 6.50 1.36
CA HIS A 74 -2.52 5.71 1.19
C HIS A 74 -2.59 4.88 -0.11
N ILE A 75 -3.68 4.11 -0.29
CA ILE A 75 -3.89 3.27 -1.48
C ILE A 75 -3.95 4.13 -2.75
N ASP A 76 -4.65 5.28 -2.72
CA ASP A 76 -4.73 6.20 -3.87
C ASP A 76 -3.35 6.73 -4.28
N ARG A 77 -2.49 7.03 -3.32
CA ARG A 77 -1.12 7.47 -3.60
C ARG A 77 -0.30 6.35 -4.22
N VAL A 78 -0.35 5.14 -3.66
CA VAL A 78 0.33 3.96 -4.22
C VAL A 78 -0.13 3.71 -5.66
N TYR A 79 -1.44 3.80 -5.91
CA TYR A 79 -2.01 3.66 -7.24
C TYR A 79 -1.47 4.71 -8.23
N LYS A 80 -1.37 5.98 -7.82
CA LYS A 80 -0.77 7.04 -8.65
C LYS A 80 0.68 6.76 -8.99
N THR A 81 1.49 6.35 -8.01
CA THR A 81 2.91 5.98 -8.24
C THR A 81 3.03 4.81 -9.22
N LEU A 82 2.12 3.84 -9.17
CA LEU A 82 2.07 2.74 -10.14
C LEU A 82 1.75 3.23 -11.56
N GLN A 83 0.76 4.12 -11.71
CA GLN A 83 0.41 4.68 -13.02
C GLN A 83 1.55 5.50 -13.62
N GLU A 84 2.21 6.33 -12.80
CA GLU A 84 3.38 7.12 -13.22
C GLU A 84 4.54 6.20 -13.65
N SER A 85 4.81 5.13 -12.90
CA SER A 85 5.80 4.11 -13.27
C SER A 85 5.52 3.49 -14.63
N LEU A 86 4.26 3.09 -14.87
CA LEU A 86 3.88 2.44 -16.11
C LEU A 86 4.00 3.39 -17.31
N ALA A 87 3.62 4.66 -17.14
CA ALA A 87 3.79 5.68 -18.16
C ALA A 87 5.26 5.85 -18.56
N LEU A 88 6.16 5.93 -17.58
CA LEU A 88 7.62 6.03 -17.81
C LEU A 88 8.18 4.80 -18.53
N GLU A 89 7.71 3.59 -18.20
CA GLU A 89 8.13 2.38 -18.90
C GLU A 89 7.68 2.37 -20.36
N VAL A 90 6.46 2.82 -20.66
CA VAL A 90 5.94 2.90 -22.03
C VAL A 90 6.76 3.89 -22.87
N GLU A 91 7.07 5.06 -22.33
CA GLU A 91 7.91 6.06 -23.01
C GLU A 91 9.33 5.53 -23.25
N SER A 92 9.92 4.83 -22.27
CA SER A 92 11.27 4.26 -22.41
C SER A 92 11.40 3.17 -23.48
N ARG A 93 10.30 2.50 -23.84
CA ARG A 93 10.28 1.46 -24.89
C ARG A 93 10.03 2.03 -26.30
N GLN A 94 9.66 3.30 -26.40
CA GLN A 94 9.42 3.98 -27.69
C GLN A 94 10.67 4.67 -28.24
N HIS A 95 11.76 4.71 -27.47
CA HIS A 95 13.07 5.24 -27.83
C HIS A 95 14.14 4.14 -27.86
#